data_AF-A0A3B4UMF4-F1
#
_entry.id   AF-A0A3B4UMF4-F1
#
_cell.length_a   1.000
_cell.length_b   1.000
_cell.length_c   1.000
_cell.angle_alpha   90.00
_cell.angle_beta   90.00
_cell.angle_gamma   90.00
#
_symmetry.space_group_name_H-M   'P 1'
#
loop_
_entity.id
_entity.type
_entity.pdbx_description
1 polymer ?
#
loop_
_entity_poly.entity_id
_entity_poly.type
_entity_poly.pdbx_seq_one_letter_code
_entity_poly.pdbx_strand_id
1 'polypeptide(L)'
;MDKAWRVEFRNVGCSYFPQSRVDCHYTLSSWHSWASNDWIGLFKVGWSSVKDYHTFVWALAPADYQEGIDVNCSVHFQGTVALVLLTAFYFP
;
A
#
# COMPACT_ATOMS: atom_id res chain seq x y z
N MET A 1 23.96 -8.56 -0.60
CA MET A 1 23.16 -8.94 -1.78
C MET A 1 21.79 -8.37 -1.49
N ASP A 2 21.70 -7.06 -1.70
CA ASP A 2 20.69 -6.25 -1.03
C ASP A 2 19.39 -6.37 -1.81
N LYS A 3 18.38 -6.91 -1.15
CA LYS A 3 17.04 -7.15 -1.69
C LYS A 3 16.55 -5.81 -2.27
N ALA A 4 16.42 -5.72 -3.59
CA ALA A 4 15.93 -4.53 -4.29
C ALA A 4 14.40 -4.42 -4.14
N TRP A 5 13.90 -4.43 -2.90
CA TRP A 5 12.49 -4.15 -2.62
C TRP A 5 12.33 -2.63 -2.59
N ARG A 6 11.33 -2.10 -3.30
CA ARG A 6 10.98 -0.67 -3.23
C ARG A 6 9.97 -0.40 -2.13
N VAL A 7 9.03 -1.32 -1.95
CA VAL A 7 7.94 -1.24 -0.97
C VAL A 7 7.73 -2.60 -0.31
N GLU A 8 7.57 -2.62 1.01
CA GLU A 8 7.23 -3.81 1.78
C GLU A 8 5.99 -3.53 2.65
N PHE A 9 4.91 -4.29 2.43
CA PHE A 9 3.70 -4.19 3.26
C PHE A 9 3.90 -4.94 4.58
N ARG A 10 3.48 -4.32 5.68
CA ARG A 10 3.69 -4.78 7.05
C ARG A 10 2.35 -4.94 7.76
N ASN A 11 2.31 -5.85 8.75
CA ASN A 11 1.12 -6.12 9.55
C ASN A 11 -0.13 -6.45 8.69
N VAL A 12 0.08 -7.14 7.56
CA VAL A 12 -1.02 -7.57 6.69
C VAL A 12 -1.74 -8.74 7.37
N GLY A 13 -2.99 -8.50 7.77
CA GLY A 13 -3.84 -9.52 8.36
C GLY A 13 -4.31 -10.53 7.33
N CYS A 14 -4.55 -11.77 7.75
CA CYS A 14 -5.15 -12.80 6.89
C CYS A 14 -6.62 -12.50 6.54
N SER A 15 -7.29 -11.67 7.35
CA SER A 15 -8.68 -11.26 7.16
C SER A 15 -8.92 -9.93 7.84
N TYR A 16 -9.76 -9.10 7.24
CA TYR A 16 -10.23 -7.85 7.84
C TYR A 16 -11.76 -7.85 7.90
N PHE A 17 -12.30 -7.24 8.95
CA PHE A 17 -13.74 -7.20 9.15
C PHE A 17 -14.42 -6.37 8.03
N PRO A 18 -15.61 -6.79 7.56
CA PRO A 18 -16.41 -5.95 6.69
C PRO A 18 -16.71 -4.63 7.40
N GLN A 19 -16.72 -3.51 6.66
CA GLN A 19 -17.05 -2.17 7.18
C GLN A 19 -16.10 -1.62 8.26
N SER A 20 -14.99 -2.29 8.56
CA SER A 20 -13.96 -1.74 9.45
C SER A 20 -12.97 -0.88 8.67
N ARG A 21 -12.38 0.11 9.37
CA ARG A 21 -11.16 0.78 8.90
C ARG A 21 -10.05 -0.26 8.79
N VAL A 22 -9.28 -0.21 7.71
CA VAL A 22 -8.06 -1.01 7.55
C VAL A 22 -6.86 -0.10 7.46
N ASP A 23 -5.98 -0.24 8.45
CA ASP A 23 -4.67 0.39 8.49
C ASP A 23 -3.69 -0.45 7.68
N CYS A 24 -3.29 0.06 6.51
CA CYS A 24 -2.28 -0.56 5.67
C CYS A 24 -0.94 0.09 5.97
N HIS A 25 -0.07 -0.64 6.66
CA HIS A 25 1.29 -0.22 6.96
C HIS A 25 2.24 -0.72 5.90
N TYR A 26 3.19 0.11 5.49
CA TYR A 26 4.22 -0.26 4.54
C TYR A 26 5.52 0.50 4.83
N THR A 27 6.63 -0.09 4.43
CA THR A 27 7.94 0.56 4.45
C THR A 27 8.34 0.81 3.01
N LEU A 28 8.76 2.03 2.70
CA LEU A 28 9.43 2.38 1.45
C LEU A 28 10.93 2.32 1.70
N SER A 29 11.66 1.69 0.77
CA SER A 29 13.12 1.60 0.86
C SER A 29 13.79 2.93 0.51
N SER A 30 15.03 3.11 0.93
CA SER A 30 15.93 4.20 0.50
C SER A 30 16.07 4.36 -1.02
N TRP A 31 15.80 3.30 -1.80
CA TRP A 31 15.88 3.29 -3.26
C TRP A 31 14.61 3.79 -3.94
N HIS A 32 13.56 4.05 -3.17
CA HIS A 32 12.29 4.55 -3.67
C HIS A 32 12.30 6.08 -3.69
N SER A 33 11.88 6.66 -4.80
CA SER A 33 11.67 8.09 -4.94
C SER A 33 10.17 8.38 -4.89
N TRP A 34 9.74 9.22 -3.95
CA TRP A 34 8.35 9.63 -3.86
C TRP A 34 7.85 10.35 -5.14
N ALA A 35 6.68 9.97 -5.66
CA ALA A 35 5.95 10.73 -6.67
C ALA A 35 4.56 11.15 -6.18
N SER A 36 4.09 12.32 -6.62
CA SER A 36 2.80 12.87 -6.17
C SER A 36 1.59 12.05 -6.65
N ASN A 37 1.81 11.18 -7.64
CA ASN A 37 0.83 10.27 -8.19
C ASN A 37 0.99 8.84 -7.66
N ASP A 38 1.80 8.62 -6.61
CA ASP A 38 1.92 7.32 -5.96
C ASP A 38 0.60 6.93 -5.29
N TRP A 39 0.18 5.68 -5.43
CA TRP A 39 -1.04 5.18 -4.79
C TRP A 39 -0.95 3.71 -4.40
N ILE A 40 -1.75 3.36 -3.41
CA ILE A 40 -1.92 1.97 -2.96
C ILE A 40 -3.32 1.53 -3.35
N GLY A 41 -3.36 0.47 -4.15
CA GLY A 41 -4.60 -0.16 -4.57
C GLY A 41 -4.84 -1.46 -3.81
N LEU A 42 -6.11 -1.72 -3.52
CA LEU A 42 -6.58 -3.03 -3.05
C LEU A 42 -7.17 -3.78 -4.24
N PHE A 43 -6.68 -4.99 -4.49
CA PHE A 43 -7.05 -5.80 -5.64
C PHE A 43 -7.61 -7.13 -5.19
N LYS A 44 -8.67 -7.60 -5.85
CA LYS A 44 -9.16 -8.96 -5.62
C LYS A 44 -8.11 -9.95 -6.11
N VAL A 45 -7.87 -11.03 -5.34
CA VAL A 45 -7.01 -12.13 -5.80
C VAL A 45 -7.46 -12.60 -7.18
N GLY A 46 -6.49 -12.74 -8.11
CA GLY A 46 -6.75 -13.09 -9.50
C GLY A 46 -6.95 -11.89 -10.44
N TRP A 47 -6.63 -10.66 -10.00
CA TRP A 47 -6.56 -9.50 -10.89
C TRP A 47 -5.52 -9.66 -12.00
N SER A 48 -5.71 -8.96 -13.11
CA SER A 48 -4.87 -9.07 -14.32
C SER A 48 -4.34 -7.74 -14.82
N SER A 49 -5.02 -6.65 -14.47
CA SER A 49 -4.68 -5.28 -14.84
C SER A 49 -4.72 -4.38 -13.63
N VAL A 50 -3.87 -3.34 -13.63
CA VAL A 50 -3.90 -2.27 -12.63
C VAL A 50 -5.27 -1.60 -12.56
N LYS A 51 -6.04 -1.63 -13.64
CA LYS A 51 -7.42 -1.11 -13.71
C LYS A 51 -8.43 -1.95 -12.91
N ASP A 52 -8.07 -3.14 -12.48
CA ASP A 52 -8.92 -4.05 -11.71
C ASP A 52 -8.89 -3.74 -10.19
N TYR A 53 -8.41 -2.55 -9.80
CA TYR A 53 -8.40 -2.13 -8.41
C TYR A 53 -9.84 -2.07 -7.88
N HIS A 54 -10.06 -2.63 -6.70
CA HIS A 54 -11.34 -2.53 -6.00
C HIS A 54 -11.52 -1.14 -5.39
N THR A 55 -10.47 -0.65 -4.75
CA THR A 55 -10.39 0.71 -4.21
C THR A 55 -8.93 1.12 -4.14
N PHE A 56 -8.68 2.41 -4.00
CA PHE A 56 -7.34 2.96 -3.90
C PHE A 56 -7.28 4.13 -2.93
N VAL A 57 -6.08 4.40 -2.46
CA VAL A 57 -5.74 5.60 -1.69
C VAL A 57 -4.44 6.16 -2.21
N TRP A 58 -4.37 7.47 -2.34
CA TRP A 58 -3.11 8.15 -2.65
C TRP A 58 -2.13 7.91 -1.51
N ALA A 59 -0.92 7.49 -1.86
CA ALA A 59 0.17 7.52 -0.91
C ALA A 59 0.55 8.99 -0.76
N LEU A 60 0.71 9.47 0.47
CA LEU A 60 1.19 10.83 0.74
C LEU A 60 2.59 10.79 1.33
N ALA A 61 3.47 11.64 0.83
CA ALA A 61 4.82 11.76 1.34
C ALA A 61 4.77 12.14 2.83
N PRO A 62 5.56 11.48 3.69
CA PRO A 62 5.83 11.96 5.04
C PRO A 62 6.32 13.40 4.99
N ALA A 63 5.92 14.21 5.98
CA ALA A 63 6.29 15.64 6.02
C ALA A 63 7.82 15.85 6.13
N ASP A 64 8.53 14.86 6.65
CA ASP A 64 9.96 14.80 6.86
C ASP A 64 10.67 13.86 5.87
N TYR A 65 10.05 13.55 4.73
CA TYR A 65 10.65 12.69 3.70
C TYR A 65 12.01 13.23 3.25
N GLN A 66 13.02 12.36 3.34
CA GLN A 66 14.34 12.55 2.78
C GLN A 66 14.63 11.43 1.79
N GLU A 67 15.27 11.76 0.69
CA GLU A 67 15.69 10.75 -0.28
C GLU A 67 16.81 9.89 0.31
N GLY A 68 16.81 8.58 0.05
CA GLY A 68 17.85 7.68 0.53
C GLY A 68 17.67 7.14 1.96
N ILE A 69 16.51 7.35 2.60
CA ILE A 69 16.17 6.71 3.88
C ILE A 69 14.99 5.76 3.73
N ASP A 70 14.98 4.69 4.53
CA ASP A 70 13.81 3.84 4.68
C ASP A 70 12.76 4.58 5.50
N VAL A 71 11.52 4.65 5.00
CA VAL A 71 10.44 5.35 5.70
C VAL A 71 9.23 4.46 5.89
N ASN A 72 8.67 4.50 7.11
CA ASN A 72 7.44 3.80 7.44
C ASN A 72 6.25 4.72 7.18
N CYS A 73 5.29 4.21 6.43
CA CYS A 73 4.10 4.92 6.05
C CYS A 73 2.86 4.08 6.41
N SER A 74 1.72 4.76 6.51
CA SER A 74 0.44 4.11 6.74
C SER A 74 -0.65 4.82 5.96
N VAL A 75 -1.50 4.05 5.29
CA VAL A 75 -2.71 4.56 4.64
C VAL A 75 -3.94 3.86 5.18
N HIS A 76 -5.07 4.54 5.12
CA HIS A 76 -6.33 4.06 5.67
C HIS A 76 -7.31 3.75 4.55
N PHE A 77 -7.74 2.50 4.47
CA PHE A 77 -8.86 2.11 3.61
C PHE A 77 -10.16 2.16 4.40
N GLN A 78 -11.16 2.84 3.82
CA GLN A 78 -12.54 2.75 4.31
C GLN A 78 -13.13 1.45 3.78
N GLY A 79 -13.41 0.49 4.67
CA GLY A 79 -13.95 -0.80 4.28
C GLY A 79 -15.39 -0.66 3.75
N THR A 80 -15.61 -0.95 2.47
CA THR A 80 -16.97 -1.04 1.89
C THR A 80 -17.43 -2.49 1.75
N VAL A 81 -16.51 -3.45 1.63
CA VAL A 81 -16.79 -4.89 1.49
C VAL A 81 -15.71 -5.68 2.24
N ALA A 82 -16.05 -6.87 2.75
CA ALA A 82 -15.11 -7.80 3.38
C ALA A 82 -13.78 -7.88 2.60
N LEU A 83 -12.72 -7.28 3.15
CA LEU A 83 -11.42 -7.14 2.50
C LEU A 83 -10.61 -8.46 2.52
N VAL A 84 -11.23 -9.56 2.96
CA VAL A 84 -10.62 -10.89 3.17
C VAL A 84 -10.03 -11.49 1.88
N LEU A 85 -10.40 -10.96 0.70
CA LEU A 85 -9.89 -11.42 -0.60
C LEU A 85 -9.08 -10.33 -1.34
N LEU A 86 -8.75 -9.22 -0.69
CA LEU A 86 -8.02 -8.13 -1.33
C LEU A 86 -6.55 -8.12 -0.91
N THR A 87 -5.67 -7.87 -1.87
CA THR A 87 -4.22 -7.73 -1.68
C THR A 87 -3.82 -6.30 -2.01
N ALA A 88 -2.97 -5.69 -1.19
CA ALA A 88 -2.46 -4.35 -1.42
C ALA A 88 -1.27 -4.36 -2.39
N PHE A 89 -1.29 -3.43 -3.34
CA PHE A 89 -0.19 -3.19 -4.27
C PHE A 89 0.12 -1.70 -4.34
N TYR A 90 1.39 -1.38 -4.46
CA TYR A 90 1.89 -0.02 -4.57
C TYR A 90 2.25 0.30 -6.03
N PHE A 91 1.84 1.46 -6.51
CA PHE A 91 2.11 1.93 -7.88
C PHE A 91 2.69 3.35 -7.84
N PRO A 92 3.82 3.59 -8.54
CA PRO A 92 4.38 4.93 -8.72
C PRO A 92 3.65 5.75 -9.79
#